data_AF-A0A560C8Z8-F1
#
_entry.id   AF-A0A560C8Z8-F1
#
_cell.length_a   1.000
_cell.length_b   1.000
_cell.length_c   1.000
_cell.angle_alpha   90.00
_cell.angle_beta   90.00
_cell.angle_gamma   90.00
#
_symmetry.space_group_name_H-M   'P 1'
#
loop_
_entity.id
_entity.type
_entity.pdbx_description
1 polymer ?
#
loop_
_entity_poly.entity_id
_entity_poly.type
_entity_poly.pdbx_seq_one_letter_code
_entity_poly.pdbx_strand_id
1 'polypeptide(L)'
;MAAERDAAGLAALSICESLMLALVERGVLRLEEAHAALEDAAAAHQNRDPKVEDPNLHRLALQIVERLMIQVNATHPASAQIAVGQMADSGSQD
;
A
#
# COMPACT_ATOMS: atom_id res chain seq x y z
N MET A 1 20.88 -21.06 -5.93
CA MET A 1 21.30 -20.17 -4.82
C MET A 1 20.89 -18.72 -5.08
N ALA A 2 21.51 -17.96 -6.00
CA ALA A 2 21.12 -16.55 -6.23
C ALA A 2 19.68 -16.41 -6.77
N ALA A 3 19.35 -17.10 -7.85
CA ALA A 3 18.00 -17.07 -8.42
C ALA A 3 16.88 -17.52 -7.45
N GLU A 4 17.20 -18.41 -6.52
CA GLU A 4 16.27 -18.86 -5.49
C GLU A 4 16.03 -17.79 -4.42
N ARG A 5 17.07 -17.03 -4.04
CA ARG A 5 16.94 -15.86 -3.16
C ARG A 5 16.14 -14.74 -3.82
N ASP A 6 16.38 -14.50 -5.11
CA ASP A 6 15.62 -13.50 -5.88
C ASP A 6 14.14 -13.91 -5.98
N ALA A 7 13.86 -15.18 -6.27
CA ALA A 7 12.50 -15.71 -6.29
C ALA A 7 11.82 -15.63 -4.91
N ALA A 8 12.55 -15.94 -3.83
CA ALA A 8 12.03 -15.81 -2.47
C ALA A 8 11.72 -14.35 -2.11
N GLY A 9 12.59 -13.41 -2.50
CA GLY A 9 12.36 -11.98 -2.31
C GLY A 9 11.12 -11.47 -3.06
N LEU A 10 10.96 -11.90 -4.32
CA LEU A 10 9.78 -11.55 -5.11
C LEU A 10 8.50 -12.15 -4.52
N ALA A 11 8.54 -13.42 -4.10
CA ALA A 11 7.39 -14.06 -3.45
C ALA A 11 7.02 -13.37 -2.14
N ALA A 12 8.00 -13.03 -1.30
CA ALA A 12 7.77 -12.32 -0.05
C ALA A 12 7.12 -10.94 -0.29
N LEU A 13 7.63 -10.19 -1.27
CA LEU A 13 7.05 -8.90 -1.65
C LEU A 13 5.59 -9.05 -2.08
N SER A 14 5.30 -9.99 -3.00
CA SER A 14 3.93 -10.22 -3.48
C SER A 14 2.96 -10.65 -2.37
N ILE A 15 3.42 -11.45 -1.41
CA ILE A 15 2.61 -11.87 -0.25
C ILE A 15 2.31 -10.66 0.64
N CYS A 16 3.33 -9.88 1.00
CA CYS A 16 3.16 -8.70 1.85
C CYS A 16 2.25 -7.64 1.21
N GLU A 17 2.41 -7.41 -0.10
CA GLU A 17 1.56 -6.51 -0.89
C GLU A 17 0.10 -6.97 -0.86
N SER A 18 -0.15 -8.25 -1.17
CA SER A 18 -1.50 -8.83 -1.14
C SER A 18 -2.14 -8.72 0.24
N LEU A 19 -1.37 -8.97 1.31
CA LEU A 19 -1.85 -8.87 2.68
C LEU A 19 -2.19 -7.42 3.05
N MET A 20 -1.31 -6.46 2.73
CA MET A 20 -1.54 -5.05 3.04
C MET A 20 -2.78 -4.52 2.31
N LEU A 21 -2.93 -4.81 1.01
CA LEU A 21 -4.11 -4.42 0.24
C LEU A 21 -5.39 -5.03 0.85
N ALA A 22 -5.38 -6.32 1.16
CA ALA A 22 -6.54 -6.99 1.77
C ALA A 22 -6.90 -6.43 3.16
N LEU A 23 -5.91 -6.00 3.96
CA LEU A 23 -6.15 -5.37 5.26
C LEU A 23 -6.80 -3.99 5.11
N VAL A 24 -6.37 -3.21 4.13
CA VAL A 24 -6.94 -1.89 3.83
C VAL A 24 -8.35 -2.02 3.25
N GLU A 25 -8.54 -2.89 2.24
CA GLU A 25 -9.85 -3.14 1.61
C GLU A 25 -10.92 -3.62 2.61
N ARG A 26 -10.51 -4.41 3.60
CA ARG A 26 -11.41 -4.92 4.65
C ARG A 26 -11.59 -3.95 5.82
N GLY A 27 -10.96 -2.77 5.77
CA GLY A 27 -11.02 -1.76 6.82
C GLY A 27 -10.36 -2.16 8.13
N VAL A 28 -9.50 -3.20 8.13
CA VAL A 28 -8.73 -3.63 9.31
C VAL A 28 -7.59 -2.64 9.58
N LEU A 29 -6.99 -2.13 8.52
CA LEU A 29 -5.99 -1.06 8.56
C LEU A 29 -6.56 0.16 7.82
N ARG A 30 -6.54 1.34 8.44
CA ARG A 30 -7.00 2.56 7.73
C ARG A 30 -6.00 2.96 6.66
N LEU A 31 -6.48 3.62 5.61
CA LEU A 31 -5.63 4.02 4.49
C LEU A 31 -4.48 4.92 4.96
N GLU A 32 -4.76 5.85 5.87
CA GLU A 32 -3.77 6.79 6.39
C GLU A 32 -2.70 6.09 7.24
N GLU A 33 -3.09 5.04 7.99
CA GLU A 33 -2.15 4.23 8.78
C GLU A 33 -1.23 3.41 7.86
N ALA A 34 -1.79 2.83 6.80
CA ALA A 34 -1.00 2.12 5.80
C ALA A 34 -0.03 3.07 5.08
N HIS A 35 -0.49 4.27 4.71
CA HIS A 35 0.34 5.27 4.06
C HIS A 35 1.49 5.74 4.96
N ALA A 36 1.21 6.10 6.21
CA ALA A 36 2.23 6.52 7.17
C ALA A 36 3.27 5.41 7.42
N ALA A 37 2.85 4.14 7.54
CA ALA A 37 3.77 3.02 7.71
C ALA A 37 4.70 2.84 6.50
N LEU A 38 4.20 3.08 5.28
CA LEU A 38 5.01 3.03 4.06
C LEU A 38 5.96 4.23 3.95
N GLU A 39 5.53 5.44 4.35
CA GLU A 39 6.40 6.61 4.44
C GLU A 39 7.56 6.40 5.41
N ASP A 40 7.29 5.82 6.58
CA ASP A 40 8.31 5.47 7.57
C ASP A 40 9.32 4.46 6.99
N ALA A 41 8.84 3.45 6.27
CA ALA A 41 9.69 2.48 5.60
C ALA A 41 10.56 3.11 4.50
N ALA A 42 10.00 4.04 3.72
CA ALA A 42 10.73 4.80 2.71
C ALA A 42 11.84 5.67 3.35
N ALA A 43 11.52 6.40 4.42
CA ALA A 43 12.48 7.23 5.14
C ALA A 43 13.65 6.42 5.72
N ALA A 44 13.39 5.20 6.20
CA ALA A 44 14.42 4.30 6.70
C ALA A 44 15.43 3.86 5.61
N HIS A 45 15.04 3.86 4.33
CA HIS A 45 15.95 3.60 3.21
C HIS A 45 16.68 4.85 2.71
N GLN A 46 16.07 6.03 2.83
CA GLN A 46 16.69 7.30 2.44
C GLN A 46 17.81 7.75 3.39
N ASN A 47 17.66 7.48 4.69
CA ASN A 47 18.54 8.01 5.74
C ASN A 47 19.75 7.11 6.07
N ARG A 48 20.13 6.17 5.19
CA ARG A 48 21.25 5.25 5.44
C ARG A 48 22.59 5.78 4.96
N ASP A 49 23.64 5.48 5.71
CA ASP A 49 25.01 5.87 5.37
C ASP A 49 25.48 5.07 4.13
N PRO A 50 25.73 5.73 2.99
CA PRO A 50 26.16 5.07 1.75
C PRO A 50 27.55 4.42 1.86
N LYS A 51 28.28 4.63 2.96
CA LYS A 51 29.57 3.99 3.23
C LYS A 51 29.43 2.62 3.89
N VAL A 52 28.25 2.27 4.40
CA VAL A 52 28.03 1.03 5.17
C VAL A 52 27.25 0.00 4.36
N GLU A 53 26.33 0.44 3.50
CA GLU A 53 25.45 -0.44 2.73
C GLU A 53 25.35 0.00 1.26
N ASP A 54 24.97 -0.92 0.38
CA ASP A 54 24.86 -0.65 -1.06
C ASP A 54 23.74 0.37 -1.34
N PRO A 55 24.08 1.60 -1.79
CA PRO A 55 23.09 2.62 -2.06
C PRO A 55 22.11 2.21 -3.19
N ASN A 56 22.50 1.31 -4.09
CA ASN A 56 21.60 0.82 -5.15
C ASN A 56 20.49 -0.06 -4.58
N LEU A 57 20.81 -0.89 -3.58
CA LEU A 57 19.83 -1.75 -2.93
C LEU A 57 18.77 -0.91 -2.21
N HIS A 58 19.18 0.13 -1.47
CA HIS A 58 18.24 1.03 -0.79
C HIS A 58 17.39 1.83 -1.77
N ARG A 59 17.98 2.29 -2.88
CA ARG A 59 17.22 2.98 -3.91
C ARG A 59 16.16 2.08 -4.54
N LEU A 60 16.47 0.81 -4.80
CA LEU A 60 15.50 -0.16 -5.31
C LEU A 60 14.39 -0.44 -4.28
N ALA A 61 14.76 -0.61 -3.01
CA ALA A 61 13.78 -0.81 -1.94
C ALA A 61 12.83 0.40 -1.81
N LEU A 62 13.35 1.63 -1.86
CA LEU A 62 12.55 2.85 -1.86
C LEU A 62 11.53 2.87 -3.01
N GLN A 63 11.97 2.56 -4.24
CA GLN A 63 11.08 2.52 -5.41
C GLN A 63 9.95 1.48 -5.27
N ILE A 64 10.24 0.33 -4.64
CA ILE A 64 9.23 -0.69 -4.36
C ILE A 64 8.20 -0.18 -3.35
N VAL A 65 8.66 0.47 -2.27
CA VAL A 65 7.77 1.04 -1.25
C VAL A 65 6.89 2.15 -1.82
N GLU A 66 7.45 3.07 -2.62
CA GLU A 66 6.70 4.11 -3.32
C GLU A 66 5.63 3.53 -4.25
N ARG A 67 5.95 2.44 -4.97
CA ARG A 67 4.96 1.73 -5.80
C ARG A 67 3.83 1.13 -4.96
N LEU A 68 4.12 0.61 -3.77
CA LEU A 68 3.10 0.06 -2.88
C LEU A 68 2.17 1.15 -2.34
N MET A 69 2.67 2.35 -2.04
CA MET A 69 1.83 3.49 -1.64
C MET A 69 0.78 3.82 -2.71
N ILE A 70 1.18 3.83 -3.99
CA ILE A 70 0.25 4.07 -5.12
C ILE A 70 -0.85 3.02 -5.15
N GLN A 71 -0.49 1.74 -4.98
CA GLN A 71 -1.45 0.64 -5.01
C GLN A 71 -2.42 0.70 -3.83
N VAL A 72 -1.92 0.98 -2.62
CA VAL A 72 -2.74 1.14 -1.42
C VAL A 72 -3.73 2.30 -1.59
N ASN A 73 -3.29 3.46 -2.11
CA ASN A 73 -4.18 4.58 -2.39
C ASN A 73 -5.27 4.24 -3.42
N ALA A 74 -5.00 3.33 -4.35
CA ALA A 74 -5.99 2.88 -5.33
C ALA A 74 -7.06 1.93 -4.73
N THR A 75 -6.82 1.31 -3.57
CA THR A 75 -7.81 0.42 -2.91
C THR A 75 -9.01 1.17 -2.33
N HIS A 76 -8.91 2.48 -2.17
CA HIS A 76 -9.97 3.32 -1.64
C HIS A 76 -10.61 4.16 -2.75
N PRO A 77 -11.51 3.61 -3.59
CA PRO A 77 -12.24 4.44 -4.53
C PRO A 77 -13.10 5.42 -3.74
N ALA A 78 -12.86 6.72 -3.95
CA ALA A 78 -13.63 7.84 -3.38
C ALA A 78 -15.15 7.82 -3.73
N SER A 79 -15.68 6.72 -4.29
CA SER A 79 -17.03 6.59 -4.84
C SER A 79 -17.92 5.54 -4.13
N ALA A 80 -17.41 4.77 -3.16
CA ALA A 80 -18.24 3.80 -2.44
C ALA A 80 -19.28 4.43 -1.48
N GLN A 81 -19.27 5.75 -1.30
CA GLN A 81 -20.20 6.48 -0.42
C GLN A 81 -21.41 7.10 -1.17
N ILE A 82 -21.44 7.09 -2.50
CA ILE A 82 -22.55 7.66 -3.30
C ILE A 82 -23.46 6.51 -3.80
N ALA A 83 -24.10 5.77 -2.89
CA ALA A 83 -25.11 4.77 -3.30
C ALA A 83 -26.21 4.50 -2.26
N VAL A 84 -26.04 4.92 -1.00
CA VAL A 84 -26.98 4.58 0.09
C VAL A 84 -27.91 5.75 0.47
N GLY A 85 -27.79 6.93 -0.15
CA GLY A 85 -28.52 8.14 0.25
C GLY A 85 -29.77 8.54 -0.56
N GLN A 86 -30.02 7.98 -1.76
CA GLN A 86 -30.94 8.62 -2.72
C GLN A 86 -32.17 7.80 -3.14
N MET A 87 -32.59 6.81 -2.33
CA MET A 87 -33.77 5.97 -2.61
C MET A 87 -34.97 6.20 -1.67
N ALA A 88 -34.94 7.22 -0.80
CA ALA A 88 -35.92 7.36 0.28
C ALA A 88 -36.81 8.62 0.24
N ASP A 89 -37.00 9.27 -0.92
CA ASP A 89 -37.84 10.50 -0.99
C ASP A 89 -38.75 10.59 -2.23
N SER A 90 -39.37 9.47 -2.63
CA SER A 90 -40.41 9.52 -3.68
C SER A 90 -41.58 8.59 -3.35
N GLY A 91 -42.20 8.85 -2.19
CA GLY A 91 -43.49 8.28 -1.83
C GLY A 91 -44.31 9.29 -1.03
N SER A 92 -45.52 9.58 -1.52
CA SER A 92 -46.58 10.39 -0.91
C SER A 92 -46.52 11.91 -1.12
N GLN A 93 -47.25 12.37 -2.15
CA GLN A 93 -48.24 13.44 -1.95
C GLN A 93 -49.55 13.04 -2.65
N ASP A 94 -50.60 12.98 -1.83
CA ASP A 94 -52.01 12.84 -2.19
C ASP A 94 -52.56 14.07 -2.95
#